data_AF-A0A6C0EZV9-F1
#
_entry.id   AF-A0A6C0EZV9-F1
#
_cell.length_a   1.000
_cell.length_b   1.000
_cell.length_c   1.000
_cell.angle_alpha   90.00
_cell.angle_beta   90.00
_cell.angle_gamma   90.00
#
_symmetry.space_group_name_H-M   'P 1'
#
loop_
_entity.id
_entity.type
_entity.pdbx_description
1 polymer ?
#
loop_
_entity_poly.entity_id
_entity_poly.type
_entity_poly.pdbx_seq_one_letter_code
_entity_poly.pdbx_strand_id
1 'polypeptide(L)'
;MPKVKINYAEMIFYKICCSSTNITKVFIGHTTNVNQRKHILKKQTQSETYCSDMIEFIKNSGGWENWSLQILEKYECKTHIDIVLREIYHTDALNHKMNNPDNSNAANGLNNGNNTSFKPGDNNTSDNLDKIFTCNYCNYRCLKSKHFKQHLMTRKHMDEVQNQVASSATTLNELDSVGGEDKKQLGFIVNECYDESSENKNDLIIQLLKDNESMKIFMKEQNDMLKEMIANHNTTTTNNIRHKNIKQKFNINIFLNEQCKDAINMCDFIKSLKVTFHDLEITRDKSLEESVSTIMLRGLKELDVYKRPIHCTDQKRDVMYIKDEEKWEKDDGNVKLKESIDTLSKKQMYTLKELRDSDPEIKTNDDKRDKFIVTMNHVTTPITEMGGKKMIKTIGKEIFIDKESDGA
;
A
#
# COMPACT_ATOMS: atom_id res chain seq x y z
N MET A 1 -12.29 -18.42 -0.76
CA MET A 1 -12.69 -17.76 -2.02
C MET A 1 -11.70 -18.14 -3.11
N PRO A 2 -12.14 -18.61 -4.29
CA PRO A 2 -11.24 -18.84 -5.42
C PRO A 2 -10.66 -17.50 -5.89
N LYS A 3 -9.34 -17.42 -6.08
CA LYS A 3 -8.70 -16.25 -6.71
C LYS A 3 -9.09 -16.25 -8.19
N VAL A 4 -9.96 -15.32 -8.59
CA VAL A 4 -10.33 -15.12 -10.00
C VAL A 4 -9.05 -14.80 -10.77
N LYS A 5 -8.76 -15.59 -11.82
CA LYS A 5 -7.64 -15.35 -12.72
C LYS A 5 -7.89 -14.02 -13.42
N ILE A 6 -7.05 -13.01 -13.15
CA ILE A 6 -7.19 -11.67 -13.73
C ILE A 6 -7.04 -11.80 -15.25
N ASN A 7 -8.07 -11.41 -15.99
CA ASN A 7 -8.02 -11.33 -17.44
C ASN A 7 -7.34 -10.03 -17.85
N TYR A 8 -6.10 -10.12 -18.33
CA TYR A 8 -5.30 -8.97 -18.77
C TYR A 8 -5.65 -8.52 -20.21
N ALA A 9 -6.51 -9.24 -20.93
CA ALA A 9 -6.85 -8.92 -22.31
C ALA A 9 -7.63 -7.59 -22.45
N GLU A 10 -8.30 -7.15 -21.39
CA GLU A 10 -9.16 -5.95 -21.40
C GLU A 10 -8.58 -4.80 -20.56
N MET A 11 -7.25 -4.61 -20.60
CA MET A 11 -6.61 -3.56 -19.81
C MET A 11 -6.83 -2.17 -20.41
N ILE A 12 -7.28 -1.25 -19.56
CA ILE A 12 -7.55 0.15 -19.90
C ILE A 12 -6.54 1.03 -19.18
N PHE A 13 -5.79 1.82 -19.95
CA PHE A 13 -4.86 2.81 -19.45
C PHE A 13 -5.53 4.17 -19.42
N TYR A 14 -5.31 4.92 -18.35
CA TYR A 14 -5.91 6.22 -18.16
C TYR A 14 -4.93 7.21 -17.56
N LYS A 15 -5.28 8.49 -17.70
CA LYS A 15 -4.68 9.58 -16.96
C LYS A 15 -5.72 10.23 -16.04
N ILE A 16 -5.28 10.71 -14.89
CA ILE A 16 -6.05 11.56 -13.99
C ILE A 16 -5.51 12.99 -14.15
N CYS A 17 -6.39 13.91 -14.52
CA CYS A 17 -6.08 15.32 -14.76
C CYS A 17 -7.01 16.23 -13.97
N CYS A 18 -6.46 17.34 -13.48
CA CYS A 18 -7.25 18.39 -12.85
C CYS A 18 -8.00 19.19 -13.93
N SER A 19 -9.22 19.64 -13.62
CA SER A 19 -10.01 20.52 -14.47
C SER A 19 -9.48 21.96 -14.47
N SER A 20 -8.70 22.34 -13.45
CA SER A 20 -8.03 23.64 -13.39
C SER A 20 -6.79 23.67 -14.28
N THR A 21 -6.67 24.70 -15.12
CA THR A 21 -5.52 24.94 -16.01
C THR A 21 -4.22 25.25 -15.26
N ASN A 22 -4.30 25.59 -13.97
CA ASN A 22 -3.13 25.92 -13.15
C ASN A 22 -2.42 24.67 -12.59
N ILE A 23 -3.05 23.49 -12.69
CA ILE A 23 -2.48 22.23 -12.19
C ILE A 23 -2.11 21.36 -13.38
N THR A 24 -0.82 21.30 -13.68
CA THR A 24 -0.26 20.50 -14.79
C THR A 24 0.06 19.06 -14.42
N LYS A 25 -0.09 18.70 -13.13
CA LYS A 25 0.23 17.36 -12.63
C LYS A 25 -0.76 16.33 -13.22
N VAL A 26 -0.20 15.28 -13.81
CA VAL A 26 -0.95 14.15 -14.37
C VAL A 26 -0.52 12.85 -13.69
N PHE A 27 -1.48 12.00 -13.36
CA PHE A 27 -1.21 10.66 -12.84
C PHE A 27 -1.64 9.60 -13.85
N ILE A 28 -0.80 8.60 -14.08
CA ILE A 28 -1.08 7.49 -15.00
C ILE A 28 -1.44 6.26 -14.19
N GLY A 29 -2.45 5.53 -14.67
CA GLY A 29 -2.88 4.28 -14.06
C GLY A 29 -3.50 3.35 -15.09
N HIS A 30 -3.79 2.14 -14.62
CA HIS A 30 -4.49 1.11 -15.38
C HIS A 30 -5.68 0.55 -14.59
N THR A 31 -6.65 -0.04 -15.29
CA THR A 31 -7.79 -0.76 -14.71
C THR A 31 -8.40 -1.70 -15.75
N THR A 32 -9.11 -2.73 -15.30
CA THR A 32 -10.01 -3.52 -16.16
C THR A 32 -11.43 -2.96 -16.17
N ASN A 33 -11.77 -2.09 -15.20
CA ASN A 33 -13.09 -1.47 -15.09
C ASN A 33 -12.96 0.00 -14.70
N VAL A 34 -13.31 0.90 -15.63
CA VAL A 34 -13.19 2.35 -15.43
C VAL A 34 -14.21 2.87 -14.41
N ASN A 35 -15.44 2.36 -14.44
CA ASN A 35 -16.51 2.83 -13.56
C ASN A 35 -16.19 2.46 -12.10
N GLN A 36 -15.79 1.20 -11.88
CA GLN A 36 -15.34 0.75 -10.56
C GLN A 36 -14.11 1.54 -10.09
N ARG A 37 -13.14 1.81 -10.98
CA ARG A 37 -11.95 2.59 -10.62
C ARG A 37 -12.30 4.03 -10.25
N LYS A 38 -13.19 4.69 -10.98
CA LYS A 38 -13.70 6.04 -10.63
C LYS A 38 -14.38 6.02 -9.25
N HIS A 39 -15.20 5.02 -8.98
CA HIS A 39 -15.86 4.86 -7.68
C HIS A 39 -14.84 4.68 -6.54
N ILE A 40 -13.85 3.80 -6.72
CA ILE A 40 -12.77 3.58 -5.73
C ILE A 40 -11.98 4.87 -5.49
N LEU A 41 -11.58 5.58 -6.56
CA LEU A 41 -10.81 6.82 -6.43
C LEU A 41 -11.61 7.90 -5.69
N LYS A 42 -12.90 8.07 -6.01
CA LYS A 42 -13.80 8.98 -5.29
C LYS A 42 -13.86 8.62 -3.80
N LYS A 43 -14.06 7.34 -3.46
CA LYS A 43 -14.10 6.89 -2.07
C LYS A 43 -12.76 7.13 -1.36
N GLN A 44 -11.62 6.84 -2.00
CA GLN A 44 -10.29 7.08 -1.44
C GLN A 44 -10.01 8.56 -1.17
N THR A 45 -10.46 9.45 -2.06
CA THR A 45 -10.35 10.90 -1.85
C THR A 45 -11.27 11.44 -0.77
N GLN A 46 -12.34 10.73 -0.42
CA GLN A 46 -13.25 11.07 0.67
C GLN A 46 -12.87 10.38 1.99
N SER A 47 -12.07 9.31 1.92
CA SER A 47 -11.59 8.56 3.07
C SER A 47 -10.51 9.36 3.78
N GLU A 48 -10.69 9.69 5.05
CA GLU A 48 -9.65 10.33 5.86
C GLU A 48 -8.50 9.34 6.14
N THR A 49 -8.80 8.03 6.16
CA THR A 49 -7.88 6.94 6.48
C THR A 49 -6.91 6.51 5.37
N TYR A 50 -7.14 6.92 4.11
CA TYR A 50 -6.32 6.47 2.97
C TYR A 50 -5.24 7.51 2.61
N CYS A 51 -3.97 7.14 2.78
CA CYS A 51 -2.82 8.02 2.55
C CYS A 51 -1.96 7.56 1.36
N SER A 52 -2.02 8.31 0.25
CA SER A 52 -1.05 8.21 -0.85
C SER A 52 -0.79 9.58 -1.47
N ASP A 53 0.43 9.81 -1.97
CA ASP A 53 0.84 11.09 -2.56
C ASP A 53 -0.14 11.59 -3.63
N MET A 54 -0.68 10.69 -4.46
CA MET A 54 -1.70 11.01 -5.47
C MET A 54 -3.00 11.50 -4.83
N ILE A 55 -3.52 10.75 -3.85
CA ILE A 55 -4.82 11.04 -3.22
C ILE A 55 -4.72 12.32 -2.39
N GLU A 56 -3.62 12.53 -1.67
CA GLU A 56 -3.36 13.75 -0.90
C GLU A 56 -3.22 14.96 -1.83
N PHE A 57 -2.51 14.82 -2.96
CA PHE A 57 -2.42 15.87 -3.97
C PHE A 57 -3.81 16.24 -4.53
N ILE A 58 -4.63 15.23 -4.87
CA ILE A 58 -6.00 15.45 -5.36
C ILE A 58 -6.87 16.14 -4.30
N LYS A 59 -6.84 15.68 -3.04
CA LYS A 59 -7.57 16.28 -1.90
C LYS A 59 -7.20 17.76 -1.73
N ASN A 60 -5.90 18.06 -1.69
CA ASN A 60 -5.38 19.42 -1.50
C ASN A 60 -5.61 20.31 -2.73
N SER A 61 -5.89 19.72 -3.90
CA SER A 61 -6.10 20.42 -5.17
C SER A 61 -7.58 20.52 -5.56
N GLY A 62 -8.46 20.69 -4.59
CA GLY A 62 -9.90 20.89 -4.80
C GLY A 62 -10.75 19.62 -4.79
N GLY A 63 -10.19 18.48 -4.36
CA GLY A 63 -10.91 17.21 -4.22
C GLY A 63 -11.30 16.56 -5.55
N TRP A 64 -11.81 15.32 -5.50
CA TRP A 64 -12.07 14.52 -6.70
C TRP A 64 -13.01 15.16 -7.72
N GLU A 65 -13.95 16.00 -7.29
CA GLU A 65 -14.88 16.71 -8.18
C GLU A 65 -14.14 17.67 -9.15
N ASN A 66 -12.93 18.11 -8.79
CA ASN A 66 -12.07 18.95 -9.65
C ASN A 66 -11.11 18.11 -10.53
N TRP A 67 -11.27 16.78 -10.54
CA TRP A 67 -10.38 15.88 -11.26
C TRP A 67 -11.18 14.91 -12.12
N SER A 68 -10.59 14.49 -13.24
CA SER A 68 -11.22 13.57 -14.17
C SER A 68 -10.27 12.45 -14.58
N LEU A 69 -10.82 11.25 -14.68
CA LEU A 69 -10.16 10.11 -15.29
C LEU A 69 -10.47 10.10 -16.79
N GLN A 70 -9.44 10.25 -17.61
CA GLN A 70 -9.50 10.22 -19.07
C GLN A 70 -8.81 8.97 -19.60
N ILE A 71 -9.51 8.17 -20.40
CA ILE A 71 -8.95 6.97 -21.02
C ILE A 71 -7.89 7.40 -22.04
N LEU A 72 -6.72 6.77 -21.97
CA LEU A 72 -5.65 6.93 -22.94
C LEU A 72 -5.75 5.88 -24.02
N GLU A 73 -5.96 4.62 -23.62
CA GLU A 73 -5.91 3.49 -24.53
C GLU A 73 -6.55 2.24 -23.90
N LYS A 74 -7.10 1.37 -24.75
CA LYS A 74 -7.35 -0.02 -24.41
C LYS A 74 -6.28 -0.86 -25.07
N TYR A 75 -5.56 -1.66 -24.29
CA TYR A 75 -4.42 -2.43 -24.79
C TYR A 75 -4.47 -3.85 -24.25
N GLU A 76 -4.48 -4.83 -25.15
CA GLU A 76 -4.49 -6.24 -24.79
C GLU A 76 -3.14 -6.61 -24.16
N CYS A 77 -3.14 -6.84 -22.85
CA CYS A 77 -1.97 -7.27 -22.11
C CYS A 77 -2.03 -8.79 -21.95
N LYS A 78 -0.92 -9.47 -22.21
CA LYS A 78 -0.82 -10.92 -21.96
C LYS A 78 -0.32 -11.19 -20.56
N THR A 79 0.42 -10.23 -20.00
CA THR A 79 1.10 -10.32 -18.71
C THR A 79 0.99 -9.01 -17.94
N HIS A 80 1.27 -9.06 -16.64
CA HIS A 80 1.42 -7.86 -15.82
C HIS A 80 2.59 -6.96 -16.29
N ILE A 81 3.61 -7.54 -16.95
CA ILE A 81 4.71 -6.76 -17.55
C ILE A 81 4.19 -5.82 -18.64
N ASP A 82 3.31 -6.33 -19.50
CA ASP A 82 2.75 -5.55 -20.61
C ASP A 82 2.01 -4.31 -20.07
N ILE A 83 1.37 -4.45 -18.91
CA ILE A 83 0.69 -3.36 -18.22
C ILE A 83 1.68 -2.28 -17.79
N VAL A 84 2.71 -2.67 -17.04
CA VAL A 84 3.72 -1.74 -16.55
C VAL A 84 4.44 -1.05 -17.72
N LEU A 85 4.79 -1.80 -18.77
CA LEU A 85 5.37 -1.25 -19.99
C LEU A 85 4.49 -0.20 -20.66
N ARG A 86 3.17 -0.43 -20.68
CA ARG A 86 2.22 0.49 -21.28
C ARG A 86 2.00 1.74 -20.42
N GLU A 87 2.00 1.64 -19.09
CA GLU A 87 1.98 2.82 -18.20
C GLU A 87 3.22 3.70 -18.40
N ILE A 88 4.39 3.07 -18.55
CA ILE A 88 5.65 3.76 -18.85
C ILE A 88 5.55 4.47 -20.20
N TYR A 89 5.07 3.78 -21.24
CA TYR A 89 4.86 4.36 -22.56
C TYR A 89 4.01 5.62 -22.50
N HIS A 90 2.88 5.59 -21.78
CA HIS A 90 2.01 6.75 -21.63
C HIS A 90 2.65 7.88 -20.81
N THR A 91 3.43 7.55 -19.78
CA THR A 91 4.18 8.54 -18.99
C THR A 91 5.20 9.26 -19.87
N ASP A 92 6.01 8.49 -20.62
CA ASP A 92 7.04 9.02 -21.51
C ASP A 92 6.42 9.89 -22.62
N ALA A 93 5.31 9.44 -23.21
CA ALA A 93 4.60 10.16 -24.27
C ALA A 93 4.03 11.50 -23.80
N LEU A 94 3.54 11.58 -22.55
CA LEU A 94 3.06 12.83 -21.96
C LEU A 94 4.20 13.79 -21.64
N ASN A 95 5.27 13.31 -21.03
CA ASN A 95 6.45 14.13 -20.75
C ASN A 95 7.06 14.70 -22.04
N HIS A 96 7.11 13.90 -23.10
CA HIS A 96 7.57 14.39 -24.41
C HIS A 96 6.66 15.48 -24.99
N LYS A 97 5.33 15.35 -24.83
CA LYS A 97 4.38 16.39 -25.25
C LYS A 97 4.50 17.68 -24.42
N MET A 98 4.77 17.56 -23.12
CA MET A 98 4.97 18.72 -22.23
C MET A 98 6.29 19.45 -22.51
N ASN A 99 7.35 18.71 -22.84
CA ASN A 99 8.68 19.27 -23.14
C ASN A 99 8.83 19.76 -24.59
N ASN A 100 7.88 19.46 -25.47
CA ASN A 100 7.81 19.92 -26.86
C ASN A 100 6.35 20.23 -27.23
N PRO A 101 5.79 21.37 -26.75
CA PRO A 101 4.42 21.76 -27.08
C PRO A 101 4.24 22.10 -28.57
N ASP A 102 5.31 22.45 -29.29
CA ASP A 102 5.27 22.88 -30.70
C ASP A 102 5.53 21.75 -31.71
N ASN A 103 4.83 20.62 -31.57
CA ASN A 103 4.73 19.68 -32.70
C ASN A 103 3.43 18.87 -32.74
N SER A 104 2.31 19.55 -32.55
CA SER A 104 1.01 19.07 -33.02
C SER A 104 0.31 20.15 -33.83
N ASN A 105 0.82 20.36 -35.06
CA ASN A 105 0.06 20.74 -36.25
C ASN A 105 0.98 20.69 -37.47
N ALA A 106 1.32 19.48 -37.94
CA ALA A 106 1.94 19.30 -39.25
C ALA A 106 1.68 17.88 -39.80
N ALA A 107 0.41 17.60 -40.12
CA ALA A 107 0.10 16.77 -41.26
C ALA A 107 -0.35 17.71 -42.37
N ASN A 108 0.61 18.20 -43.17
CA ASN A 108 0.50 18.54 -44.59
C ASN A 108 1.76 19.29 -45.08
N GLY A 109 2.41 18.77 -46.11
CA GLY A 109 3.14 19.59 -47.10
C GLY A 109 4.66 19.79 -46.92
N LEU A 110 5.42 19.02 -47.71
CA LEU A 110 6.63 19.36 -48.49
C LEU A 110 7.52 20.61 -48.16
N ASN A 111 8.83 20.28 -48.09
CA ASN A 111 10.01 20.95 -48.66
C ASN A 111 10.84 22.04 -47.91
N ASN A 112 12.15 21.71 -47.88
CA ASN A 112 13.37 22.51 -48.03
C ASN A 112 13.85 23.54 -46.97
N GLY A 113 15.09 23.32 -46.51
CA GLY A 113 16.18 24.29 -46.70
C GLY A 113 16.76 25.02 -45.48
N ASN A 114 17.98 24.61 -45.09
CA ASN A 114 19.14 25.38 -44.59
C ASN A 114 19.15 26.17 -43.26
N ASN A 115 20.13 25.77 -42.42
CA ASN A 115 21.03 26.53 -41.53
C ASN A 115 20.61 27.91 -40.98
N THR A 116 20.71 28.08 -39.65
CA THR A 116 21.78 28.88 -39.01
C THR A 116 21.74 28.77 -37.48
N SER A 117 22.94 28.79 -36.89
CA SER A 117 23.26 28.82 -35.46
C SER A 117 22.92 30.16 -34.81
N PHE A 118 22.32 30.18 -33.62
CA PHE A 118 22.56 31.16 -32.55
C PHE A 118 22.07 30.60 -31.19
N LYS A 119 22.93 30.61 -30.17
CA LYS A 119 22.55 30.52 -28.74
C LYS A 119 22.38 31.95 -28.22
N PRO A 120 21.40 32.19 -27.33
CA PRO A 120 21.68 32.31 -25.88
C PRO A 120 20.65 31.47 -25.08
N GLY A 121 20.97 30.79 -23.99
CA GLY A 121 21.53 31.36 -22.76
C GLY A 121 20.36 31.79 -21.87
N ASP A 122 19.70 30.84 -21.19
CA ASP A 122 18.87 31.15 -20.02
C ASP A 122 18.66 29.91 -19.12
N ASN A 123 18.80 30.17 -17.82
CA ASN A 123 18.67 29.23 -16.73
C ASN A 123 17.22 28.74 -16.62
N ASN A 124 17.00 27.44 -16.79
CA ASN A 124 15.77 26.78 -16.34
C ASN A 124 16.14 25.45 -15.69
N THR A 125 16.21 25.46 -14.37
CA THR A 125 16.20 24.25 -13.54
C THR A 125 14.83 23.59 -13.65
N SER A 126 14.69 22.62 -14.57
CA SER A 126 13.56 21.70 -14.56
C SER A 126 14.01 20.37 -13.95
N ASP A 127 13.39 20.03 -12.82
CA ASP A 127 13.58 18.78 -12.10
C ASP A 127 13.12 17.59 -12.95
N ASN A 128 14.03 17.06 -13.77
CA ASN A 128 13.81 15.82 -14.49
C ASN A 128 14.09 14.64 -13.53
N LEU A 129 13.06 14.20 -12.80
CA LEU A 129 13.15 13.01 -11.97
C LEU A 129 13.35 11.75 -12.85
N ASP A 130 14.58 11.27 -12.96
CA ASP A 130 14.90 10.01 -13.64
C ASP A 130 14.18 8.82 -12.97
N LYS A 131 13.18 8.26 -13.67
CA LYS A 131 12.37 7.12 -13.24
C LYS A 131 13.15 5.80 -13.40
N ILE A 132 13.23 4.99 -12.34
CA ILE A 132 13.84 3.66 -12.34
C ILE A 132 12.80 2.62 -12.79
N PHE A 133 13.17 1.76 -13.75
CA PHE A 133 12.33 0.67 -14.25
C PHE A 133 12.81 -0.67 -13.67
N THR A 134 11.89 -1.44 -13.08
CA THR A 134 12.17 -2.70 -12.38
C THR A 134 11.28 -3.84 -12.88
N CYS A 135 11.88 -4.99 -13.16
CA CYS A 135 11.17 -6.17 -13.63
C CYS A 135 10.72 -7.05 -12.45
N ASN A 136 9.49 -7.55 -12.48
CA ASN A 136 8.91 -8.33 -11.38
C ASN A 136 9.19 -9.84 -11.47
N TYR A 137 9.66 -10.33 -12.61
CA TYR A 137 9.88 -11.75 -12.86
C TYR A 137 11.36 -12.12 -12.88
N CYS A 138 12.24 -11.12 -12.83
CA CYS A 138 13.67 -11.32 -12.68
C CYS A 138 14.30 -10.03 -12.14
N ASN A 139 15.52 -10.13 -11.62
CA ASN A 139 16.16 -9.04 -10.87
C ASN A 139 16.76 -7.92 -11.74
N TYR A 140 16.26 -7.71 -12.95
CA TYR A 140 16.77 -6.68 -13.87
C TYR A 140 16.13 -5.32 -13.64
N ARG A 141 16.96 -4.27 -13.67
CA ARG A 141 16.56 -2.87 -13.46
C ARG A 141 17.39 -1.93 -14.31
N CYS A 142 16.80 -0.82 -14.73
CA CYS A 142 17.57 0.22 -15.40
C CYS A 142 16.87 1.59 -15.34
N LEU A 143 17.63 2.64 -15.61
CA LEU A 143 17.16 4.03 -15.62
C LEU A 143 16.54 4.46 -16.95
N LYS A 144 16.74 3.67 -18.01
CA LYS A 144 16.32 4.04 -19.36
C LYS A 144 15.22 3.11 -19.84
N SER A 145 14.05 3.68 -20.14
CA SER A 145 12.87 2.99 -20.68
C SER A 145 13.24 2.06 -21.86
N LYS A 146 14.18 2.50 -22.72
CA LYS A 146 14.74 1.70 -23.82
C LYS A 146 15.43 0.41 -23.37
N HIS A 147 16.28 0.47 -22.34
CA HIS A 147 16.99 -0.71 -21.84
C HIS A 147 16.07 -1.65 -21.05
N PHE A 148 15.01 -1.11 -20.47
CA PHE A 148 14.00 -1.92 -19.79
C PHE A 148 13.17 -2.71 -20.79
N LYS A 149 12.73 -2.04 -21.87
CA LYS A 149 12.05 -2.69 -22.99
C LYS A 149 12.92 -3.77 -23.63
N GLN A 150 14.21 -3.48 -23.86
CA GLN A 150 15.16 -4.50 -24.36
C GLN A 150 15.25 -5.70 -23.44
N HIS A 151 15.32 -5.47 -22.13
CA HIS A 151 15.37 -6.54 -21.14
C HIS A 151 14.15 -7.46 -21.16
N LEU A 152 12.95 -6.90 -21.20
CA LEU A 152 11.72 -7.69 -21.19
C LEU A 152 11.56 -8.57 -22.45
N MET A 153 12.31 -8.25 -23.52
CA MET A 153 12.39 -9.05 -24.74
C MET A 153 13.58 -10.04 -24.74
N THR A 154 14.37 -10.12 -23.67
CA THR A 154 15.49 -11.07 -23.59
C THR A 154 15.00 -12.49 -23.37
N ARG A 155 15.63 -13.46 -24.05
CA ARG A 155 15.30 -14.89 -23.90
C ARG A 155 15.38 -15.36 -22.45
N LYS A 156 16.40 -14.88 -21.71
CA LYS A 156 16.57 -15.13 -20.27
C LYS A 156 15.36 -14.69 -19.43
N HIS A 157 14.74 -13.55 -19.76
CA HIS A 157 13.55 -13.08 -19.07
C HIS A 157 12.31 -13.91 -19.43
N MET A 158 12.12 -14.22 -20.72
CA MET A 158 10.99 -15.04 -21.18
C MET A 158 11.00 -16.45 -20.59
N ASP A 159 12.17 -17.08 -20.49
CA ASP A 159 12.34 -18.40 -19.88
C ASP A 159 12.00 -18.38 -18.37
N GLU A 160 12.40 -17.33 -17.66
CA GLU A 160 12.11 -17.13 -16.22
C GLU A 160 10.60 -16.95 -15.95
N VAL A 161 9.91 -16.18 -16.81
CA VAL A 161 8.45 -15.99 -16.72
C VAL A 161 7.71 -17.31 -16.98
N GLN A 162 8.15 -18.09 -17.97
CA GLN A 162 7.50 -19.35 -18.34
C GLN A 162 7.67 -20.43 -17.25
N ASN A 163 8.84 -20.46 -16.59
CA ASN A 163 9.11 -21.39 -15.50
C ASN A 163 8.26 -21.11 -14.25
N GLN A 164 8.00 -19.84 -13.91
CA GLN A 164 7.12 -19.48 -12.79
C GLN A 164 5.65 -19.85 -13.02
N VAL A 165 5.20 -19.84 -14.28
CA VAL A 165 3.84 -20.27 -14.66
C VAL A 165 3.71 -21.80 -14.61
N ALA A 166 4.76 -22.55 -15.00
CA ALA A 166 4.78 -24.01 -14.95
C ALA A 166 4.83 -24.56 -13.50
N SER A 167 5.60 -23.94 -12.60
CA SER A 167 5.68 -24.33 -11.19
C SER A 167 4.39 -24.10 -10.40
N SER A 168 3.46 -23.29 -10.93
CA SER A 168 2.13 -23.08 -10.33
C SER A 168 1.12 -24.18 -10.71
N ALA A 169 1.42 -25.01 -11.72
CA ALA A 169 0.55 -26.10 -12.17
C ALA A 169 0.85 -27.45 -11.49
N THR A 170 2.04 -27.62 -10.91
CA THR A 170 2.51 -28.92 -10.39
C THR A 170 2.06 -29.21 -8.95
N THR A 171 1.60 -28.22 -8.19
CA THR A 171 1.21 -28.37 -6.77
C THR A 171 -0.23 -28.85 -6.52
N LEU A 172 -0.89 -29.49 -7.50
CA LEU A 172 -2.27 -29.98 -7.37
C LEU A 172 -2.44 -31.50 -7.55
N ASN A 173 -1.38 -32.27 -7.72
CA ASN A 173 -1.47 -33.71 -8.04
C ASN A 173 -1.14 -34.69 -6.89
N GLU A 174 -1.13 -34.25 -5.63
CA GLU A 174 -1.01 -35.17 -4.49
C GLU A 174 -2.15 -34.94 -3.50
N LEU A 175 -3.31 -35.53 -3.81
CA LEU A 175 -4.32 -36.02 -2.86
C LEU A 175 -5.46 -36.68 -3.67
N ASP A 176 -5.15 -37.81 -4.31
CA ASP A 176 -6.15 -38.73 -4.85
C ASP A 176 -6.15 -40.02 -4.04
N SER A 177 -7.17 -40.17 -3.20
CA SER A 177 -7.67 -41.48 -2.77
C SER A 177 -9.13 -41.34 -2.38
N VAL A 178 -9.93 -42.24 -2.96
CA VAL A 178 -11.37 -42.50 -2.73
C VAL A 178 -12.35 -41.78 -3.67
N GLY A 179 -12.47 -42.34 -4.88
CA GLY A 179 -13.71 -42.96 -5.37
C GLY A 179 -14.88 -42.07 -5.82
N GLY A 180 -15.34 -42.27 -7.07
CA GLY A 180 -16.70 -41.95 -7.49
C GLY A 180 -16.81 -41.37 -8.90
N GLU A 181 -17.24 -42.20 -9.84
CA GLU A 181 -17.60 -41.88 -11.21
C GLU A 181 -18.79 -40.89 -11.25
N ASP A 182 -18.74 -39.87 -12.12
CA ASP A 182 -19.68 -39.76 -13.23
C ASP A 182 -19.44 -38.53 -14.13
N LYS A 183 -19.39 -38.83 -15.43
CA LYS A 183 -19.38 -37.88 -16.55
C LYS A 183 -20.73 -37.18 -16.65
N LYS A 184 -20.76 -35.87 -16.88
CA LYS A 184 -21.67 -35.26 -17.89
C LYS A 184 -21.39 -33.78 -18.20
N GLN A 185 -21.16 -33.57 -19.50
CA GLN A 185 -21.74 -32.54 -20.37
C GLN A 185 -21.26 -31.08 -20.28
N LEU A 186 -20.47 -30.72 -21.30
CA LEU A 186 -20.44 -29.41 -21.93
C LEU A 186 -21.86 -28.89 -22.22
N GLY A 187 -22.08 -27.60 -21.93
CA GLY A 187 -23.23 -26.84 -22.40
C GLY A 187 -22.87 -25.36 -22.50
N PHE A 188 -22.49 -24.94 -23.71
CA PHE A 188 -22.34 -23.55 -24.11
C PHE A 188 -23.74 -22.93 -24.17
N ILE A 189 -24.02 -21.88 -23.39
CA ILE A 189 -25.16 -20.98 -23.63
C ILE A 189 -24.63 -19.55 -23.58
N VAL A 190 -24.54 -18.96 -24.77
CA VAL A 190 -24.57 -17.52 -24.98
C VAL A 190 -25.97 -17.06 -24.58
N ASN A 191 -26.08 -16.07 -23.70
CA ASN A 191 -27.28 -15.26 -23.63
C ASN A 191 -26.89 -13.78 -23.57
N GLU A 192 -27.32 -13.08 -24.61
CA GLU A 192 -27.25 -11.64 -24.78
C GLU A 192 -28.17 -10.91 -23.79
N CYS A 193 -27.80 -9.65 -23.54
CA CYS A 193 -28.44 -8.65 -22.69
C CYS A 193 -29.97 -8.66 -22.63
N TYR A 194 -30.49 -8.54 -21.41
CA TYR A 194 -31.67 -7.71 -21.13
C TYR A 194 -31.43 -6.86 -19.88
N ASP A 195 -31.80 -5.58 -20.01
CA ASP A 195 -31.86 -4.53 -19.01
C ASP A 195 -32.57 -4.97 -17.72
N GLU A 196 -32.03 -4.62 -16.54
CA GLU A 196 -32.86 -4.54 -15.34
C GLU A 196 -32.31 -3.57 -14.29
N SER A 197 -33.13 -2.56 -14.00
CA SER A 197 -33.00 -1.58 -12.92
C SER A 197 -33.24 -2.19 -11.52
N SER A 198 -32.57 -3.30 -11.16
CA SER A 198 -32.84 -4.03 -9.90
C SER A 198 -31.64 -4.21 -8.95
N GLU A 199 -30.43 -3.73 -9.29
CA GLU A 199 -29.21 -3.96 -8.49
C GLU A 199 -29.22 -3.37 -7.05
N ASN A 200 -30.05 -2.36 -6.74
CA ASN A 200 -30.04 -1.73 -5.41
C ASN A 200 -30.61 -2.60 -4.27
N LYS A 201 -31.42 -3.64 -4.56
CA LYS A 201 -32.03 -4.44 -3.49
C LYS A 201 -31.13 -5.55 -2.98
N ASN A 202 -30.34 -6.17 -3.86
CA ASN A 202 -29.46 -7.28 -3.48
C ASN A 202 -28.26 -6.80 -2.66
N ASP A 203 -27.71 -5.62 -2.99
CA ASP A 203 -26.64 -5.00 -2.21
C ASP A 203 -27.14 -4.55 -0.82
N LEU A 204 -28.35 -4.00 -0.73
CA LEU A 204 -28.96 -3.67 0.56
C LEU A 204 -29.20 -4.92 1.42
N ILE A 205 -29.63 -6.04 0.81
CA ILE A 205 -29.82 -7.32 1.51
C ILE A 205 -28.49 -7.90 1.99
N ILE A 206 -27.43 -7.85 1.16
CA ILE A 206 -26.08 -8.30 1.55
C ILE A 206 -25.52 -7.41 2.66
N GLN A 207 -25.76 -6.11 2.59
CA GLN A 207 -25.35 -5.16 3.63
C GLN A 207 -26.13 -5.40 4.94
N LEU A 208 -27.45 -5.61 4.87
CA LEU A 208 -28.28 -5.97 6.03
C LEU A 208 -27.87 -7.31 6.66
N LEU A 209 -27.43 -8.28 5.87
CA LEU A 209 -26.92 -9.56 6.39
C LEU A 209 -25.58 -9.39 7.10
N LYS A 210 -24.67 -8.56 6.56
CA LYS A 210 -23.40 -8.21 7.22
C LYS A 210 -23.62 -7.39 8.48
N ASP A 211 -24.53 -6.42 8.44
CA ASP A 211 -24.90 -5.61 9.58
C ASP A 211 -25.56 -6.49 10.66
N ASN A 212 -26.43 -7.44 10.30
CA ASN A 212 -26.99 -8.42 11.23
C ASN A 212 -25.93 -9.33 11.86
N GLU A 213 -24.92 -9.77 11.09
CA GLU A 213 -23.82 -10.57 11.63
C GLU A 213 -22.97 -9.75 12.61
N SER A 214 -22.67 -8.48 12.27
CA SER A 214 -21.97 -7.55 13.14
C SER A 214 -22.77 -7.22 14.42
N MET A 215 -24.09 -7.04 14.31
CA MET A 215 -25.00 -6.83 15.44
C MET A 215 -25.06 -8.06 16.34
N LYS A 216 -25.02 -9.28 15.77
CA LYS A 216 -25.00 -10.52 16.55
C LYS A 216 -23.70 -10.67 17.34
N ILE A 217 -22.56 -10.26 16.77
CA ILE A 217 -21.27 -10.23 17.46
C ILE A 217 -21.30 -9.17 18.58
N PHE A 218 -21.76 -7.96 18.28
CA PHE A 218 -21.89 -6.88 19.25
C PHE A 218 -22.86 -7.22 20.41
N MET A 219 -24.02 -7.84 20.11
CA MET A 219 -24.96 -8.31 21.13
C MET A 219 -24.38 -9.45 21.97
N LYS A 220 -23.53 -10.31 21.39
CA LYS A 220 -22.84 -11.36 22.13
C LYS A 220 -21.80 -10.76 23.08
N GLU A 221 -21.02 -9.78 22.62
CA GLU A 221 -20.04 -9.06 23.43
C GLU A 221 -20.72 -8.27 24.57
N GLN A 222 -21.84 -7.57 24.29
CA GLN A 222 -22.63 -6.92 25.34
C GLN A 222 -23.26 -7.91 26.33
N ASN A 223 -23.75 -9.08 25.86
CA ASN A 223 -24.28 -10.10 26.75
C ASN A 223 -23.21 -10.75 27.62
N ASP A 224 -22.00 -10.95 27.09
CA ASP A 224 -20.89 -11.48 27.86
C ASP A 224 -20.41 -10.46 28.91
N MET A 225 -20.43 -9.16 28.57
CA MET A 225 -20.17 -8.06 29.50
C MET A 225 -21.26 -7.92 30.59
N LEU A 226 -22.53 -8.10 30.21
CA LEU A 226 -23.68 -8.09 31.13
C LEU A 226 -23.68 -9.30 32.06
N LYS A 227 -23.29 -10.49 31.58
CA LYS A 227 -23.07 -11.67 32.41
C LYS A 227 -21.93 -11.46 33.41
N GLU A 228 -20.86 -10.78 33.00
CA GLU A 228 -19.77 -10.39 33.90
C GLU A 228 -20.25 -9.39 34.97
N MET A 229 -21.13 -8.44 34.62
CA MET A 229 -21.76 -7.51 35.57
C MET A 229 -22.71 -8.20 36.55
N ILE A 230 -23.57 -9.12 36.08
CA ILE A 230 -24.57 -9.82 36.92
C ILE A 230 -23.90 -10.83 37.85
N ALA A 231 -22.82 -11.51 37.40
CA ALA A 231 -22.03 -12.39 38.26
C ALA A 231 -21.41 -11.66 39.47
N ASN A 232 -21.24 -10.34 39.38
CA ASN A 232 -20.67 -9.51 40.44
C ASN A 232 -21.71 -8.91 41.41
N HIS A 233 -23.03 -9.03 41.14
CA HIS A 233 -24.06 -8.39 41.96
C HIS A 233 -24.88 -9.35 42.85
N ASN A 234 -24.70 -10.66 42.72
CA ASN A 234 -25.37 -11.64 43.57
C ASN A 234 -24.50 -12.12 44.73
N THR A 235 -24.20 -11.23 45.69
CA THR A 235 -23.94 -11.67 47.07
C THR A 235 -24.78 -10.84 48.03
N THR A 236 -25.84 -11.47 48.51
CA THR A 236 -26.58 -11.03 49.67
C THR A 236 -25.67 -11.09 50.92
N THR A 237 -25.81 -10.08 51.77
CA THR A 237 -25.72 -10.14 53.24
C THR A 237 -24.42 -9.69 53.93
N THR A 238 -24.65 -8.87 54.97
CA THR A 238 -23.93 -8.76 56.26
C THR A 238 -22.59 -8.02 56.35
N ASN A 239 -22.61 -7.02 57.22
CA ASN A 239 -21.47 -6.32 57.81
C ASN A 239 -20.35 -7.29 58.22
N ASN A 240 -19.26 -7.28 57.47
CA ASN A 240 -17.92 -7.58 57.97
C ASN A 240 -16.92 -6.89 57.05
N ILE A 241 -16.40 -5.75 57.50
CA ILE A 241 -15.32 -5.02 56.85
C ILE A 241 -14.06 -5.90 56.93
N ARG A 242 -13.85 -6.74 55.92
CA ARG A 242 -12.53 -7.23 55.55
C ARG A 242 -12.07 -6.40 54.38
N HIS A 243 -11.04 -5.58 54.59
CA HIS A 243 -10.27 -4.94 53.53
C HIS A 243 -9.71 -6.02 52.60
N LYS A 244 -10.47 -6.40 51.59
CA LYS A 244 -10.01 -7.21 50.47
C LYS A 244 -9.52 -6.21 49.44
N ASN A 245 -8.21 -6.18 49.18
CA ASN A 245 -7.60 -5.37 48.14
C ASN A 245 -8.33 -5.62 46.80
N ILE A 246 -9.22 -4.71 46.41
CA ILE A 246 -9.83 -4.71 45.10
C ILE A 246 -8.75 -4.20 44.15
N LYS A 247 -7.98 -5.10 43.54
CA LYS A 247 -7.21 -4.77 42.33
C LYS A 247 -8.24 -4.34 41.28
N GLN A 248 -8.35 -3.03 41.01
CA GLN A 248 -9.17 -2.55 39.92
C GLN A 248 -8.64 -3.18 38.62
N LYS A 249 -9.51 -3.84 37.85
CA LYS A 249 -9.17 -4.47 36.58
C LYS A 249 -8.78 -3.36 35.61
N PHE A 250 -7.54 -3.37 35.11
CA PHE A 250 -7.03 -2.38 34.16
C PHE A 250 -8.00 -2.19 32.99
N ASN A 251 -8.49 -0.97 32.80
CA ASN A 251 -9.41 -0.62 31.72
C ASN A 251 -8.65 0.14 30.63
N ILE A 252 -8.42 -0.54 29.50
CA ILE A 252 -7.70 0.02 28.36
C ILE A 252 -8.34 1.31 27.84
N ASN A 253 -9.67 1.41 27.83
CA ASN A 253 -10.34 2.59 27.30
C ASN A 253 -10.09 3.82 28.17
N ILE A 254 -9.94 3.66 29.49
CA ILE A 254 -9.59 4.75 30.40
C ILE A 254 -8.12 5.17 30.16
N PHE A 255 -7.20 4.21 30.09
CA PHE A 255 -5.80 4.49 29.80
C PHE A 255 -5.63 5.27 28.49
N LEU A 256 -6.25 4.81 27.41
CA LEU A 256 -6.13 5.45 26.09
C LEU A 256 -6.77 6.84 26.03
N ASN A 257 -8.01 6.98 26.54
CA ASN A 257 -8.76 8.23 26.37
C ASN A 257 -8.45 9.29 27.44
N GLU A 258 -7.94 8.90 28.62
CA GLU A 258 -7.59 9.86 29.67
C GLU A 258 -6.08 10.11 29.74
N GLN A 259 -5.27 9.07 29.80
CA GLN A 259 -3.81 9.20 29.96
C GLN A 259 -3.15 9.49 28.61
N CYS A 260 -3.52 8.77 27.55
CA CYS A 260 -2.98 8.95 26.20
C CYS A 260 -3.81 9.91 25.31
N LYS A 261 -4.58 10.82 25.92
CA LYS A 261 -5.44 11.75 25.18
C LYS A 261 -4.66 12.63 24.19
N ASP A 262 -3.46 13.05 24.59
CA ASP A 262 -2.58 13.95 23.84
C ASP A 262 -1.58 13.18 22.96
N ALA A 263 -1.79 11.88 22.75
CA ALA A 263 -0.99 11.11 21.81
C ALA A 263 -1.14 11.65 20.38
N ILE A 264 -0.04 11.58 19.63
CA ILE A 264 -0.04 11.95 18.21
C ILE A 264 -0.79 10.88 17.39
N ASN A 265 -1.29 11.26 16.22
CA ASN A 265 -1.88 10.29 15.30
C ASN A 265 -0.80 9.44 14.62
N MET A 266 -1.13 8.21 14.27
CA MET A 266 -0.22 7.28 13.59
C MET A 266 0.28 7.84 12.26
N CYS A 267 -0.60 8.48 11.47
CA CYS A 267 -0.20 9.08 10.19
C CYS A 267 0.88 10.16 10.40
N ASP A 268 0.68 11.06 11.37
CA ASP A 268 1.62 12.13 11.70
C ASP A 268 2.94 11.57 12.23
N PHE A 269 2.86 10.54 13.08
CA PHE A 269 4.03 9.82 13.56
C PHE A 269 4.86 9.27 12.41
N ILE A 270 4.26 8.47 11.51
CA ILE A 270 4.97 7.87 10.38
C ILE A 270 5.54 8.96 9.46
N LYS A 271 4.82 10.05 9.23
CA LYS A 271 5.32 11.21 8.46
C LYS A 271 6.55 11.85 9.10
N SER A 272 6.57 11.98 10.43
CA SER A 272 7.69 12.58 11.18
C SER A 272 8.98 11.74 11.17
N LEU A 273 8.87 10.42 10.97
CA LEU A 273 10.03 9.53 10.94
C LEU A 273 10.98 9.85 9.78
N LYS A 274 12.24 10.11 10.14
CA LYS A 274 13.35 10.29 9.20
C LYS A 274 14.08 8.97 8.99
N VAL A 275 14.30 8.64 7.72
CA VAL A 275 15.17 7.53 7.30
C VAL A 275 16.55 8.11 6.99
N THR A 276 17.58 7.54 7.59
CA THR A 276 18.97 8.01 7.51
C THR A 276 19.81 7.08 6.64
N PHE A 277 21.01 7.51 6.24
CA PHE A 277 21.95 6.63 5.53
C PHE A 277 22.41 5.45 6.37
N HIS A 278 22.49 5.60 7.70
CA HIS A 278 22.77 4.46 8.59
C HIS A 278 21.66 3.40 8.53
N ASP A 279 20.40 3.83 8.40
CA ASP A 279 19.29 2.88 8.24
C ASP A 279 19.40 2.10 6.91
N LEU A 280 19.97 2.71 5.86
CA LEU A 280 20.29 2.01 4.61
C LEU A 280 21.44 1.00 4.77
N GLU A 281 22.44 1.30 5.61
CA GLU A 281 23.50 0.34 5.96
C GLU A 281 22.91 -0.87 6.69
N ILE A 282 21.98 -0.66 7.62
CA ILE A 282 21.24 -1.75 8.27
C ILE A 282 20.49 -2.58 7.23
N THR A 283 19.81 -1.93 6.28
CA THR A 283 19.10 -2.63 5.20
C THR A 283 20.06 -3.46 4.35
N ARG A 284 21.26 -2.95 4.04
CA ARG A 284 22.31 -3.66 3.29
C ARG A 284 22.83 -4.88 4.06
N ASP A 285 23.22 -4.69 5.30
CA ASP A 285 23.97 -5.66 6.09
C ASP A 285 23.07 -6.70 6.78
N LYS A 286 21.80 -6.36 6.98
CA LYS A 286 20.80 -7.23 7.61
C LYS A 286 19.59 -7.43 6.68
N SER A 287 18.54 -6.63 6.84
CA SER A 287 17.33 -6.72 6.02
C SER A 287 16.48 -5.45 6.10
N LEU A 288 15.55 -5.32 5.15
CA LEU A 288 14.56 -4.24 5.14
C LEU A 288 13.68 -4.28 6.40
N GLU A 289 13.26 -5.47 6.83
CA GLU A 289 12.41 -5.64 8.02
C GLU A 289 13.10 -5.16 9.30
N GLU A 290 14.38 -5.48 9.47
CA GLU A 290 15.17 -5.04 10.63
C GLU A 290 15.31 -3.52 10.62
N SER A 291 15.67 -2.93 9.48
CA SER A 291 15.85 -1.49 9.34
C SER A 291 14.55 -0.73 9.62
N VAL A 292 13.44 -1.14 9.00
CA VAL A 292 12.12 -0.51 9.21
C VAL A 292 11.65 -0.66 10.66
N SER A 293 11.85 -1.84 11.28
CA SER A 293 11.53 -2.04 12.70
C SER A 293 12.37 -1.12 13.59
N THR A 294 13.67 -0.97 13.28
CA THR A 294 14.58 -0.10 14.03
C THR A 294 14.17 1.36 13.93
N ILE A 295 13.82 1.85 12.74
CA ILE A 295 13.35 3.23 12.54
C ILE A 295 12.06 3.48 13.33
N MET A 296 11.10 2.56 13.26
CA MET A 296 9.82 2.69 13.96
C MET A 296 10.01 2.69 15.48
N LEU A 297 10.82 1.78 16.01
CA LEU A 297 11.15 1.70 17.44
C LEU A 297 11.93 2.92 17.93
N ARG A 298 12.86 3.44 17.12
CA ARG A 298 13.60 4.67 17.43
C ARG A 298 12.63 5.83 17.64
N GLY A 299 11.73 6.06 16.69
CA GLY A 299 10.74 7.13 16.82
C GLY A 299 9.76 6.94 17.98
N LEU A 300 9.33 5.71 18.26
CA LEU A 300 8.47 5.43 19.42
C LEU A 300 9.19 5.68 20.75
N LYS A 301 10.50 5.42 20.83
CA LYS A 301 11.33 5.64 22.03
C LYS A 301 11.61 7.12 22.30
N GLU A 302 11.57 7.96 21.28
CA GLU A 302 11.68 9.42 21.42
C GLU A 302 10.40 10.04 22.02
N LEU A 303 9.29 9.31 22.00
CA LEU A 303 8.02 9.74 22.58
C LEU A 303 7.85 9.19 24.00
N ASP A 304 7.33 10.05 24.87
CA ASP A 304 6.75 9.64 26.14
C ASP A 304 5.68 8.58 25.91
N VAL A 305 5.55 7.61 26.82
CA VAL A 305 4.65 6.46 26.68
C VAL A 305 3.23 6.91 26.36
N TYR A 306 2.73 7.94 27.05
CA TYR A 306 1.36 8.43 26.88
C TYR A 306 1.17 9.27 25.59
N LYS A 307 2.26 9.60 24.90
CA LYS A 307 2.23 10.35 23.64
C LYS A 307 2.38 9.46 22.40
N ARG A 308 2.60 8.15 22.58
CA ARG A 308 2.78 7.21 21.47
C ARG A 308 1.46 6.97 20.73
N PRO A 309 1.46 6.86 19.40
CA PRO A 309 0.26 6.61 18.61
C PRO A 309 -0.23 5.16 18.68
N ILE A 310 0.49 4.26 19.34
CA ILE A 310 0.21 2.83 19.33
C ILE A 310 0.62 2.16 20.64
N HIS A 311 -0.22 1.24 21.11
CA HIS A 311 0.04 0.40 22.27
C HIS A 311 -0.36 -1.06 22.04
N CYS A 312 0.40 -1.98 22.62
CA CYS A 312 0.08 -3.40 22.65
C CYS A 312 -0.55 -3.78 24.00
N THR A 313 -1.68 -4.48 23.98
CA THR A 313 -2.40 -4.91 25.20
C THR A 313 -2.34 -6.41 25.46
N ASP A 314 -1.95 -7.18 24.44
CA ASP A 314 -1.75 -8.62 24.51
C ASP A 314 -0.67 -9.03 23.50
N GLN A 315 0.53 -9.26 24.02
CA GLN A 315 1.70 -9.63 23.23
C GLN A 315 1.61 -11.04 22.63
N LYS A 316 0.79 -11.94 23.19
CA LYS A 316 0.63 -13.31 22.65
C LYS A 316 -0.25 -13.31 21.41
N ARG A 317 -1.25 -12.44 21.40
CA ARG A 317 -2.23 -12.30 20.31
C ARG A 317 -1.96 -11.10 19.40
N ASP A 318 -0.85 -10.39 19.62
CA ASP A 318 -0.46 -9.18 18.88
C ASP A 318 -1.60 -8.14 18.80
N VAL A 319 -2.30 -7.90 19.92
CA VAL A 319 -3.45 -6.97 19.97
C VAL A 319 -2.95 -5.55 20.14
N MET A 320 -3.11 -4.75 19.08
CA MET A 320 -2.72 -3.34 19.02
C MET A 320 -3.93 -2.40 19.10
N TYR A 321 -3.74 -1.27 19.77
CA TYR A 321 -4.61 -0.10 19.70
C TYR A 321 -3.83 1.05 19.09
N ILE A 322 -4.43 1.76 18.15
CA ILE A 322 -3.80 2.84 17.39
C ILE A 322 -4.67 4.09 17.52
N LYS A 323 -4.02 5.24 17.77
CA LYS A 323 -4.63 6.55 17.65
C LYS A 323 -4.45 7.06 16.23
N ASP A 324 -5.56 7.35 15.56
CA ASP A 324 -5.57 7.98 14.25
C ASP A 324 -6.86 8.79 14.10
N GLU A 325 -6.86 9.86 13.32
CA GLU A 325 -8.02 10.78 13.20
C GLU A 325 -8.59 11.22 14.57
N GLU A 326 -7.70 11.50 15.53
CA GLU A 326 -8.03 11.87 16.92
C GLU A 326 -8.82 10.82 17.71
N LYS A 327 -8.84 9.56 17.26
CA LYS A 327 -9.58 8.48 17.91
C LYS A 327 -8.70 7.25 18.15
N TRP A 328 -8.93 6.62 19.30
CA TRP A 328 -8.33 5.33 19.62
C TRP A 328 -9.20 4.19 19.12
N GLU A 329 -8.61 3.31 18.32
CA GLU A 329 -9.28 2.12 17.79
C GLU A 329 -8.40 0.88 17.93
N LYS A 330 -9.03 -0.28 18.04
CA LYS A 330 -8.33 -1.56 17.94
C LYS A 330 -7.96 -1.83 16.48
N ASP A 331 -6.70 -2.19 16.22
CA ASP A 331 -6.22 -2.48 14.87
C ASP A 331 -6.52 -3.94 14.49
N ASP A 332 -7.75 -4.21 14.06
CA ASP A 332 -8.18 -5.57 13.74
C ASP A 332 -7.36 -6.17 12.58
N GLY A 333 -6.68 -7.29 12.87
CA GLY A 333 -5.77 -7.93 11.92
C GLY A 333 -4.45 -7.17 11.68
N ASN A 334 -4.17 -6.15 12.50
CA ASN A 334 -2.99 -5.28 12.41
C ASN A 334 -2.86 -4.60 11.04
N VAL A 335 -3.99 -4.17 10.46
CA VAL A 335 -4.04 -3.62 9.09
C VAL A 335 -3.36 -2.26 9.03
N LYS A 336 -3.71 -1.33 9.94
CA LYS A 336 -3.11 0.02 9.96
C LYS A 336 -1.62 -0.04 10.28
N LEU A 337 -1.19 -0.94 11.18
CA LEU A 337 0.23 -1.15 11.45
C LEU A 337 0.99 -1.69 10.23
N LYS A 338 0.41 -2.64 9.48
CA LYS A 338 1.01 -3.15 8.24
C LYS A 338 1.14 -2.05 7.18
N GLU A 339 0.12 -1.22 7.02
CA GLU A 339 0.15 -0.09 6.08
C GLU A 339 1.22 0.94 6.49
N SER A 340 1.36 1.20 7.79
CA SER A 340 2.41 2.06 8.34
C SER A 340 3.83 1.52 8.06
N ILE A 341 4.03 0.21 8.24
CA ILE A 341 5.28 -0.48 7.91
C ILE A 341 5.59 -0.37 6.41
N ASP A 342 4.61 -0.63 5.54
CA ASP A 342 4.78 -0.54 4.09
C ASP A 342 5.12 0.90 3.64
N THR A 343 4.46 1.89 4.24
CA THR A 343 4.72 3.32 4.00
C THR A 343 6.14 3.70 4.40
N LEU A 344 6.60 3.25 5.58
CA LEU A 344 7.95 3.50 6.05
C LEU A 344 9.00 2.77 5.21
N SER A 345 8.67 1.58 4.70
CA SER A 345 9.53 0.81 3.77
C SER A 345 9.74 1.57 2.47
N LYS A 346 8.68 2.14 1.90
CA LYS A 346 8.74 2.98 0.70
C LYS A 346 9.59 4.23 0.92
N LYS A 347 9.61 4.82 2.12
CA LYS A 347 10.48 5.95 2.43
C LYS A 347 11.97 5.64 2.24
N GLN A 348 12.41 4.39 2.45
CA GLN A 348 13.80 4.01 2.20
C GLN A 348 14.20 4.16 0.73
N MET A 349 13.27 4.01 -0.21
CA MET A 349 13.55 4.22 -1.64
C MET A 349 13.94 5.67 -1.94
N TYR A 350 13.33 6.63 -1.26
CA TYR A 350 13.67 8.05 -1.42
C TYR A 350 15.07 8.35 -0.87
N THR A 351 15.38 7.87 0.34
CA THR A 351 16.72 8.05 0.94
C THR A 351 17.81 7.34 0.13
N LEU A 352 17.51 6.19 -0.47
CA LEU A 352 18.45 5.51 -1.36
C LEU A 352 18.73 6.32 -2.63
N LYS A 353 17.71 7.00 -3.17
CA LYS A 353 17.90 7.92 -4.30
C LYS A 353 18.78 9.11 -3.88
N GLU A 354 18.56 9.68 -2.70
CA GLU A 354 19.40 10.75 -2.15
C GLU A 354 20.85 10.31 -1.96
N LEU A 355 21.09 9.09 -1.47
CA LEU A 355 22.44 8.52 -1.34
C LEU A 355 23.14 8.44 -2.70
N ARG A 356 22.44 7.96 -3.74
CA ARG A 356 22.96 7.89 -5.11
C ARG A 356 23.35 9.27 -5.66
N ASP A 357 22.50 10.26 -5.40
CA ASP A 357 22.64 11.60 -5.97
C ASP A 357 23.72 12.41 -5.21
N SER A 358 23.93 12.12 -3.92
CA SER A 358 24.92 12.79 -3.06
C SER A 358 26.33 12.18 -3.09
N ASP A 359 26.49 10.92 -3.51
CA ASP A 359 27.80 10.26 -3.64
C ASP A 359 28.11 9.88 -5.11
N PRO A 360 28.79 10.77 -5.87
CA PRO A 360 29.18 10.50 -7.25
C PRO A 360 30.07 9.26 -7.42
N GLU A 361 30.78 8.83 -6.37
CA GLU A 361 31.67 7.68 -6.42
C GLU A 361 30.92 6.37 -6.58
N ILE A 362 29.62 6.31 -6.29
CA ILE A 362 28.79 5.13 -6.59
C ILE A 362 28.86 4.76 -8.09
N LYS A 363 29.13 5.73 -8.97
CA LYS A 363 29.29 5.50 -10.42
C LYS A 363 30.71 5.11 -10.82
N THR A 364 31.73 5.39 -10.01
CA THR A 364 33.15 5.24 -10.41
C THR A 364 33.93 4.25 -9.55
N ASN A 365 33.50 3.99 -8.31
CA ASN A 365 34.08 3.07 -7.35
C ASN A 365 33.24 1.79 -7.27
N ASP A 366 33.85 0.64 -7.56
CA ASP A 366 33.15 -0.64 -7.64
C ASP A 366 32.60 -1.10 -6.28
N ASP A 367 33.35 -0.95 -5.18
CA ASP A 367 32.88 -1.33 -3.82
C ASP A 367 31.65 -0.51 -3.39
N LYS A 368 31.67 0.80 -3.64
CA LYS A 368 30.51 1.66 -3.38
C LYS A 368 29.33 1.31 -4.27
N ARG A 369 29.57 1.01 -5.56
CA ARG A 369 28.53 0.58 -6.49
C ARG A 369 27.89 -0.73 -6.05
N ASP A 370 28.69 -1.71 -5.64
CA ASP A 370 28.22 -3.02 -5.20
C ASP A 370 27.39 -2.90 -3.91
N LYS A 371 27.88 -2.15 -2.92
CA LYS A 371 27.12 -1.85 -1.70
C LYS A 371 25.79 -1.17 -2.01
N PHE A 372 25.80 -0.21 -2.94
CA PHE A 372 24.57 0.46 -3.39
C PHE A 372 23.59 -0.50 -4.06
N ILE A 373 24.07 -1.39 -4.94
CA ILE A 373 23.23 -2.40 -5.61
C ILE A 373 22.62 -3.38 -4.61
N VAL A 374 23.40 -3.88 -3.65
CA VAL A 374 22.90 -4.77 -2.58
C VAL A 374 21.80 -4.07 -1.78
N THR A 375 22.05 -2.83 -1.35
CA THR A 375 21.06 -2.01 -0.64
C THR A 375 19.80 -1.82 -1.48
N MET A 376 19.94 -1.48 -2.77
CA MET A 376 18.84 -1.32 -3.71
C MET A 376 18.01 -2.60 -3.85
N ASN A 377 18.65 -3.77 -3.91
CA ASN A 377 17.94 -5.04 -3.98
C ASN A 377 17.09 -5.24 -2.71
N HIS A 378 17.66 -5.07 -1.52
CA HIS A 378 16.91 -5.24 -0.27
C HIS A 378 15.76 -4.24 -0.11
N VAL A 379 15.98 -2.94 -0.39
CA VAL A 379 14.96 -1.87 -0.26
C VAL A 379 13.72 -2.11 -1.13
N THR A 380 13.87 -2.89 -2.19
CA THR A 380 12.82 -3.09 -3.21
C THR A 380 12.29 -4.51 -3.27
N THR A 381 12.81 -5.40 -2.43
CA THR A 381 12.19 -6.68 -2.14
C THR A 381 11.01 -6.40 -1.22
N PRO A 382 9.78 -6.75 -1.61
CA PRO A 382 8.61 -6.55 -0.76
C PRO A 382 8.75 -7.32 0.57
N ILE A 383 8.27 -6.72 1.66
CA ILE A 383 8.18 -7.42 2.94
C ILE A 383 7.19 -8.57 2.79
N THR A 384 7.64 -9.78 3.09
CA THR A 384 6.80 -10.97 3.04
C THR A 384 5.77 -10.97 4.16
N GLU A 385 4.68 -11.73 4.03
CA GLU A 385 3.68 -11.85 5.10
C GLU A 385 4.30 -12.33 6.43
N MET A 386 5.24 -13.29 6.36
CA MET A 386 5.97 -13.76 7.54
C MET A 386 6.91 -12.68 8.12
N GLY A 387 7.57 -11.91 7.26
CA GLY A 387 8.40 -10.76 7.66
C GLY A 387 7.56 -9.73 8.43
N GLY A 388 6.42 -9.33 7.86
CA GLY A 388 5.49 -8.40 8.51
C GLY A 388 4.99 -8.90 9.87
N LYS A 389 4.64 -10.19 9.99
CA LYS A 389 4.27 -10.79 11.29
C LYS A 389 5.39 -10.71 12.33
N LYS A 390 6.64 -10.98 11.94
CA LYS A 390 7.80 -10.86 12.85
C LYS A 390 8.03 -9.41 13.30
N MET A 391 7.86 -8.44 12.40
CA MET A 391 7.99 -7.02 12.73
C MET A 391 6.91 -6.57 13.71
N ILE A 392 5.64 -6.92 13.46
CA ILE A 392 4.53 -6.63 14.37
C ILE A 392 4.82 -7.18 15.77
N LYS A 393 5.27 -8.44 15.85
CA LYS A 393 5.62 -9.07 17.12
C LYS A 393 6.75 -8.34 17.83
N THR A 394 7.79 -7.93 17.08
CA THR A 394 8.96 -7.20 17.61
C THR A 394 8.56 -5.84 18.15
N ILE A 395 7.82 -5.05 17.36
CA ILE A 395 7.28 -3.74 17.75
C ILE A 395 6.38 -3.90 18.98
N GLY A 396 5.45 -4.86 18.93
CA GLY A 396 4.49 -5.15 19.99
C GLY A 396 5.13 -5.43 21.35
N LYS A 397 6.31 -6.05 21.39
CA LYS A 397 7.03 -6.28 22.66
C LYS A 397 7.45 -4.97 23.34
N GLU A 398 7.89 -4.00 22.56
CA GLU A 398 8.46 -2.75 23.06
C GLU A 398 7.37 -1.74 23.47
N ILE A 399 6.17 -1.87 22.91
CA ILE A 399 5.02 -1.00 23.20
C ILE A 399 3.95 -1.68 24.06
N PHE A 400 4.28 -2.80 24.69
CA PHE A 400 3.37 -3.52 25.56
C PHE A 400 3.07 -2.71 26.83
N ILE A 401 1.78 -2.60 27.17
CA ILE A 401 1.34 -1.98 28.41
C ILE A 401 1.41 -3.02 29.53
N ASP A 402 2.28 -2.79 30.51
CA ASP A 402 2.35 -3.62 31.71
C ASP A 402 1.22 -3.26 32.68
N LYS A 403 0.20 -4.12 32.70
CA LYS A 403 -1.04 -3.98 33.48
C LYS A 403 -0.83 -4.05 35.00
N GLU A 404 0.39 -4.39 35.45
CA GLU A 404 0.71 -4.48 36.89
C GLU A 404 1.45 -3.26 37.44
N SER A 405 1.88 -2.32 36.59
CA SER A 405 2.78 -1.23 36.98
C SER A 405 2.11 0.10 37.35
N ASP A 406 0.84 0.34 36.97
CA ASP A 406 0.12 1.61 37.25
C ASP A 406 -0.65 1.62 38.59
N GLY A 407 -0.15 0.90 39.58
CA GLY A 407 -0.74 0.76 40.92
C GLY A 407 0.06 1.42 42.04
N ALA A 408 0.77 2.51 41.78
CA ALA A 408 1.54 3.26 42.77
C ALA A 408 0.94 4.64 43.05
#